data_AF-X1CWQ8-F1
#
_entry.id   AF-X1CWQ8-F1
#
_cell.length_a   1.000
_cell.length_b   1.000
_cell.length_c   1.000
_cell.angle_alpha   90.00
_cell.angle_beta   90.00
_cell.angle_gamma   90.00
#
_symmetry.space_group_name_H-M   'P 1'
#
loop_
_entity.id
_entity.type
_entity.pdbx_description
1 polymer ?
#
loop_
_entity_poly.entity_id
_entity_poly.type
_entity_poly.pdbx_seq_one_letter_code
_entity_poly.pdbx_strand_id
1 'polypeptide(L)'
;RNTIINNQFGIELWFTSSNNIISENNMINNFNDIIIWLEGEGNIIDRNYWSKYDGTDNNGDGIGDTPHIFFENYQDHNPLMKIVVIPEFPSWIILPLFIVASLVGIVARNKIRKKEID
;
A
#
# COMPACT_ATOMS: atom_id res chain seq x y z
N ARG A 1 -0.82 -1.01 1.55
CA ARG A 1 -1.10 -1.40 0.16
C ARG A 1 -0.98 -0.18 -0.70
N ASN A 2 -0.03 -0.17 -1.62
CA ASN A 2 0.25 0.97 -2.50
C ASN A 2 0.36 0.47 -3.95
N THR A 3 0.07 1.35 -4.91
CA THR A 3 0.40 1.13 -6.32
C THR A 3 1.60 1.99 -6.67
N ILE A 4 2.71 1.34 -7.04
CA ILE A 4 4.01 1.96 -7.28
C ILE A 4 4.34 1.71 -8.75
N ILE A 5 4.18 2.76 -9.57
CA ILE A 5 4.17 2.65 -11.03
C ILE A 5 5.12 3.63 -11.71
N ASN A 6 5.84 3.15 -12.74
CA ASN A 6 6.70 3.95 -13.64
C ASN A 6 7.81 4.76 -12.94
N ASN A 7 8.43 4.19 -11.91
CA ASN A 7 9.56 4.83 -11.22
C ASN A 7 10.91 4.25 -11.67
N GLN A 8 11.98 5.03 -11.55
CA GLN A 8 13.34 4.49 -11.68
C GLN A 8 13.63 3.49 -10.54
N PHE A 9 13.17 3.80 -9.33
CA PHE A 9 13.26 2.98 -8.14
C PHE A 9 11.89 2.95 -7.46
N GLY A 10 11.29 1.78 -7.27
CA GLY A 10 9.97 1.64 -6.66
C GLY A 10 9.99 1.84 -5.14
N ILE A 11 10.73 0.99 -4.43
CA ILE A 11 11.00 1.11 -3.00
C ILE A 11 12.52 1.05 -2.78
N GLU A 12 13.03 1.90 -1.91
CA GLU A 12 14.43 1.86 -1.51
C GLU A 12 14.56 1.62 0.00
N LEU A 13 15.25 0.55 0.37
CA LEU A 13 15.72 0.30 1.73
C LEU A 13 17.16 0.80 1.87
N TRP A 14 17.34 1.85 2.65
CA TRP A 14 18.61 2.53 2.82
C TRP A 14 19.44 1.92 3.95
N PHE A 15 20.74 1.72 3.70
CA PHE A 15 21.71 1.25 4.71
C PHE A 15 21.24 -0.01 5.46
N THR A 16 21.35 -0.02 6.79
CA THR A 16 21.01 -1.14 7.68
C THR A 16 19.52 -1.19 8.03
N SER A 17 18.64 -0.72 7.14
CA SER A 17 17.18 -0.76 7.35
C SER A 17 16.72 -2.20 7.53
N SER A 18 16.29 -2.55 8.73
CA SER A 18 16.02 -3.93 9.15
C SER A 18 14.57 -4.07 9.64
N ASN A 19 14.05 -5.29 9.61
CA ASN A 19 12.70 -5.63 10.11
C ASN A 19 11.55 -4.86 9.44
N ASN A 20 11.72 -4.48 8.17
CA ASN A 20 10.64 -3.90 7.38
C ASN A 20 9.76 -4.99 6.75
N ILE A 21 8.48 -4.68 6.54
CA ILE A 21 7.54 -5.57 5.85
C ILE A 21 7.04 -4.83 4.61
N ILE A 22 7.39 -5.34 3.44
CA ILE A 22 6.92 -4.86 2.14
C ILE A 22 5.98 -5.91 1.58
N SER A 23 4.68 -5.71 1.80
CA SER A 23 3.65 -6.65 1.36
C SER A 23 2.41 -5.98 0.80
N GLU A 24 1.71 -6.72 -0.06
CA GLU A 24 0.42 -6.35 -0.64
C GLU A 24 0.46 -5.01 -1.40
N ASN A 25 1.54 -4.79 -2.15
CA ASN A 25 1.70 -3.65 -3.06
C ASN A 25 1.62 -4.09 -4.53
N ASN A 26 1.35 -3.14 -5.42
CA ASN A 26 1.41 -3.33 -6.87
C ASN A 26 2.67 -2.67 -7.43
N MET A 27 3.64 -3.48 -7.88
CA MET A 27 4.91 -3.05 -8.46
C MET A 27 4.79 -3.10 -10.00
N ILE A 28 4.52 -1.96 -10.62
CA ILE A 28 4.16 -1.89 -12.05
C ILE A 28 5.17 -1.06 -12.84
N ASN A 29 5.86 -1.67 -13.80
CA ASN A 29 6.74 -0.98 -14.75
C ASN A 29 7.79 -0.06 -14.09
N ASN A 30 8.29 -0.40 -12.89
CA ASN A 30 9.44 0.30 -12.33
C ASN A 30 10.73 -0.23 -12.97
N PHE A 31 11.77 0.58 -13.10
CA PHE A 31 13.05 0.10 -13.63
C PHE A 31 13.69 -0.88 -12.66
N ASN A 32 13.86 -0.49 -11.40
CA ASN A 32 14.08 -1.41 -10.27
C ASN A 32 12.87 -1.38 -9.35
N ASP A 33 12.29 -2.54 -9.05
CA ASP A 33 11.10 -2.59 -8.21
C ASP A 33 11.45 -2.31 -6.75
N ILE A 34 12.46 -2.99 -6.20
CA ILE A 34 13.00 -2.72 -4.86
C ILE A 34 14.53 -2.68 -4.93
N ILE A 35 15.14 -1.69 -4.29
CA ILE A 35 16.59 -1.63 -4.06
C ILE A 35 16.87 -1.75 -2.57
N ILE A 36 17.89 -2.53 -2.24
CA ILE A 36 18.42 -2.69 -0.89
C ILE A 36 19.90 -2.30 -0.95
N TRP A 37 20.24 -1.15 -0.36
CA TRP A 37 21.57 -0.55 -0.52
C TRP A 37 22.67 -1.23 0.31
N LEU A 38 22.32 -1.82 1.46
CA LEU A 38 23.18 -2.62 2.33
C LEU A 38 22.33 -3.69 3.01
N GLU A 39 22.97 -4.76 3.49
CA GLU A 39 22.28 -5.89 4.13
C GLU A 39 21.67 -5.48 5.48
N GLY A 40 20.46 -4.93 5.43
CA GLY A 40 19.56 -4.92 6.57
C GLY A 40 18.93 -6.30 6.78
N GLU A 41 18.86 -6.74 8.02
CA GLU A 41 18.38 -8.08 8.36
C GLU A 41 16.87 -8.11 8.62
N GLY A 42 16.25 -9.27 8.45
CA GLY A 42 14.85 -9.50 8.83
C GLY A 42 13.81 -8.72 8.00
N ASN A 43 14.19 -8.17 6.84
CA ASN A 43 13.22 -7.58 5.92
C ASN A 43 12.39 -8.68 5.25
N ILE A 44 11.07 -8.51 5.24
CA ILE A 44 10.12 -9.46 4.66
C ILE A 44 9.52 -8.82 3.41
N ILE A 45 9.69 -9.50 2.27
CA ILE A 45 9.03 -9.15 1.01
C ILE A 45 8.11 -10.32 0.68
N ASP A 46 6.81 -10.05 0.66
CA ASP A 46 5.79 -11.11 0.62
C ASP A 46 4.48 -10.60 0.03
N ARG A 47 3.80 -11.41 -0.79
CA ARG A 47 2.47 -11.11 -1.34
C ARG A 47 2.37 -9.75 -2.04
N ASN A 48 3.35 -9.40 -2.86
CA ASN A 48 3.22 -8.25 -3.76
C ASN A 48 2.85 -8.72 -5.18
N TYR A 49 2.14 -7.88 -5.91
CA TYR A 49 1.94 -8.05 -7.34
C TYR A 49 3.11 -7.42 -8.09
N TRP A 50 3.66 -8.13 -9.07
CA TRP A 50 4.80 -7.68 -9.86
C TRP A 50 4.46 -7.75 -11.35
N SER A 51 4.49 -6.61 -12.03
CA SER A 51 4.27 -6.56 -13.49
C SER A 51 5.28 -7.37 -14.31
N LYS A 52 6.47 -7.64 -13.75
CA LYS A 52 7.53 -8.43 -14.37
C LYS A 52 7.49 -9.91 -13.98
N TYR A 53 6.61 -10.31 -13.07
CA TYR A 53 6.49 -11.71 -12.69
C TYR A 53 5.74 -12.49 -13.78
N ASP A 54 6.38 -13.54 -14.27
CA ASP A 54 5.93 -14.39 -15.37
C ASP A 54 5.72 -15.86 -14.94
N GLY A 55 5.68 -16.11 -13.63
CA GLY A 55 5.43 -17.44 -13.08
C GLY A 55 3.98 -17.91 -13.26
N THR A 56 3.75 -19.17 -12.91
CA THR A 56 2.44 -19.83 -13.03
C THR A 56 1.76 -19.98 -11.67
N ASP A 57 0.44 -20.10 -11.70
CA ASP A 57 -0.38 -20.50 -10.56
C ASP A 57 -1.20 -21.72 -11.00
N ASN A 58 -0.65 -22.91 -10.76
CA ASN A 58 -1.27 -24.17 -11.18
C ASN A 58 -2.40 -24.62 -10.24
N ASN A 59 -2.40 -24.16 -8.99
CA ASN A 59 -3.37 -24.57 -7.99
C ASN A 59 -4.60 -23.62 -7.95
N GLY A 60 -4.50 -22.44 -8.57
CA GLY A 60 -5.56 -21.44 -8.70
C GLY A 60 -5.83 -20.63 -7.43
N ASP A 61 -4.90 -20.55 -6.48
CA ASP A 61 -5.07 -19.83 -5.22
C ASP A 61 -4.79 -18.32 -5.33
N GLY A 62 -4.31 -17.86 -6.48
CA GLY A 62 -3.97 -16.47 -6.76
C GLY A 62 -2.56 -16.06 -6.33
N ILE A 63 -1.75 -17.01 -5.88
CA ILE A 63 -0.33 -16.87 -5.53
C ILE A 63 0.50 -17.66 -6.55
N GLY A 64 1.61 -17.09 -6.99
CA GLY A 64 2.51 -17.76 -7.91
C GLY A 64 3.27 -18.92 -7.27
N ASP A 65 3.41 -20.02 -8.01
CA ASP A 65 4.06 -21.26 -7.57
C ASP A 65 5.58 -21.11 -7.37
N THR A 66 6.20 -20.09 -7.98
CA THR A 66 7.63 -19.81 -7.89
C THR A 66 7.89 -18.41 -7.32
N PRO A 67 8.96 -18.21 -6.53
CA PRO A 67 9.31 -16.89 -6.03
C PRO A 67 9.59 -15.88 -7.15
N HIS A 68 9.30 -14.61 -6.90
CA HIS A 68 9.75 -13.50 -7.75
C HIS A 68 11.07 -12.95 -7.22
N ILE A 69 12.15 -13.12 -7.98
CA ILE A 69 13.48 -12.59 -7.65
C ILE A 69 13.62 -11.21 -8.30
N PHE A 70 13.81 -10.17 -7.49
CA PHE A 70 13.94 -8.79 -7.97
C PHE A 70 15.35 -8.22 -7.80
N PHE A 71 16.18 -8.80 -6.91
CA PHE A 71 17.58 -8.41 -6.74
C PHE A 71 18.39 -9.53 -6.07
N GLU A 72 19.42 -10.06 -6.73
CA GLU A 72 20.28 -11.15 -6.20
C GLU A 72 19.49 -12.30 -5.53
N ASN A 73 19.62 -12.45 -4.21
CA ASN A 73 18.94 -13.48 -3.40
C ASN A 73 17.65 -12.96 -2.73
N TYR A 74 17.26 -11.72 -2.99
CA TYR A 74 16.04 -11.13 -2.46
C TYR A 74 14.85 -11.50 -3.35
N GLN A 75 13.88 -12.12 -2.71
CA GLN A 75 12.73 -12.69 -3.39
C GLN A 75 11.45 -12.50 -2.60
N ASP A 76 10.36 -12.30 -3.34
CA ASP A 76 9.00 -12.50 -2.85
C ASP A 76 8.64 -13.97 -3.01
N HIS A 77 8.42 -14.69 -1.91
CA HIS A 77 8.13 -16.13 -1.96
C HIS A 77 6.69 -16.42 -2.38
N ASN A 78 5.80 -15.43 -2.29
CA ASN A 78 4.38 -15.60 -2.54
C ASN A 78 3.86 -14.46 -3.44
N PRO A 79 4.42 -14.29 -4.65
CA PRO A 79 4.00 -13.21 -5.55
C PRO A 79 2.52 -13.36 -5.91
N LEU A 80 1.77 -12.25 -5.93
CA LEU A 80 0.36 -12.26 -6.29
C LEU A 80 0.18 -12.32 -7.80
N MET A 81 -0.73 -13.17 -8.27
CA MET A 81 -1.06 -13.30 -9.70
C MET A 81 -1.93 -12.17 -10.23
N LYS A 82 -2.53 -11.37 -9.34
CA LYS A 82 -3.43 -10.27 -9.69
C LYS A 82 -3.11 -9.03 -8.87
N ILE A 83 -3.40 -7.88 -9.46
CA ILE A 83 -3.27 -6.60 -8.79
C ILE A 83 -4.11 -6.57 -7.51
N VAL A 84 -3.51 -6.00 -6.46
CA VAL A 84 -4.17 -5.66 -5.21
C VAL A 84 -5.11 -4.49 -5.47
N VAL A 85 -6.42 -4.71 -5.30
CA VAL A 85 -7.42 -3.63 -5.37
C VAL A 85 -7.32 -2.82 -4.09
N ILE A 86 -6.90 -1.55 -4.22
CA ILE A 86 -6.86 -0.60 -3.13
C ILE A 86 -8.24 0.08 -3.11
N PRO A 87 -9.06 -0.11 -2.07
CA PRO A 87 -10.37 0.52 -2.01
C PRO A 87 -10.20 2.03 -1.95
N GLU A 88 -10.67 2.71 -2.99
CA GLU A 88 -10.82 4.14 -3.00
C GLU A 88 -12.07 4.53 -2.20
N PHE A 89 -11.91 5.49 -1.28
CA PHE A 89 -13.07 6.07 -0.62
C PHE A 89 -13.88 6.82 -1.67
N PRO A 90 -15.17 6.49 -1.83
CA PRO A 90 -15.96 7.17 -2.83
C PRO A 90 -16.08 8.67 -2.50
N SER A 91 -15.61 9.53 -3.41
CA SER A 91 -15.52 10.98 -3.14
C SER A 91 -16.87 11.63 -2.82
N TRP A 92 -17.97 11.04 -3.27
CA TRP A 92 -19.33 11.47 -2.99
C TRP A 92 -19.72 11.38 -1.50
N ILE A 93 -18.98 10.64 -0.66
CA ILE A 93 -19.21 10.58 0.79
C ILE A 93 -18.68 11.82 1.51
N ILE A 94 -17.72 12.55 0.92
CA ILE A 94 -17.12 13.75 1.53
C ILE A 94 -18.18 14.84 1.74
N LEU A 95 -19.07 15.06 0.76
CA LEU A 95 -20.06 16.13 0.82
C LEU A 95 -21.10 15.90 1.94
N PRO A 96 -21.76 14.73 2.06
CA PRO A 96 -22.63 14.42 3.20
C PRO A 96 -21.92 14.54 4.54
N LEU A 97 -20.68 14.05 4.68
CA LEU A 97 -19.90 14.16 5.91
C LEU A 97 -19.64 15.63 6.28
N PHE A 98 -19.30 16.46 5.30
CA PHE A 98 -19.07 17.89 5.51
C PHE A 98 -20.35 18.63 5.93
N ILE A 99 -21.50 18.30 5.34
CA ILE A 99 -22.81 18.86 5.72
C ILE A 99 -23.13 18.49 7.18
N VAL A 100 -23.00 17.21 7.54
CA VAL A 100 -23.28 16.74 8.91
C VAL A 100 -22.38 17.43 9.92
N ALA A 101 -21.07 17.53 9.65
CA ALA A 101 -20.12 18.22 10.51
C ALA A 101 -20.46 19.71 10.68
N SER A 102 -20.87 20.38 9.60
CA SER A 102 -21.27 21.80 9.62
C SER A 102 -22.51 22.01 10.48
N LEU A 103 -23.54 21.16 10.32
CA LEU A 103 -24.77 21.23 11.12
C LEU A 103 -24.50 20.99 12.61
N VAL A 104 -23.68 19.99 12.93
CA VAL A 104 -23.27 19.71 14.32
C VAL A 104 -22.52 20.91 14.91
N GLY A 105 -21.59 21.50 14.16
CA GLY A 105 -20.87 22.71 14.57
C GLY A 105 -21.79 23.89 14.84
N ILE A 106 -22.79 24.13 13.98
CA ILE A 106 -23.80 25.17 14.18
C ILE A 106 -24.62 24.93 15.45
N VAL A 107 -25.09 23.70 15.68
CA VAL A 107 -25.87 23.34 16.87
C VAL A 107 -25.04 23.51 18.14
N ALA A 108 -23.79 23.04 18.14
CA ALA A 108 -22.87 23.20 19.27
C ALA A 108 -22.60 24.67 19.59
N ARG A 109 -22.30 25.49 18.57
CA ARG A 109 -22.11 26.94 18.71
C ARG A 109 -23.33 27.61 19.32
N ASN A 110 -24.52 27.26 18.84
CA ASN A 110 -25.76 27.82 19.36
C ASN A 110 -26.02 27.43 20.82
N LYS A 111 -25.64 26.21 21.23
CA LYS A 111 -25.79 25.74 22.62
C LYS A 111 -24.81 26.42 23.56
N ILE A 112 -23.56 26.65 23.14
CA ILE A 112 -22.55 27.38 23.92
C ILE A 112 -23.00 28.83 24.13
N ARG A 113 -23.40 29.52 23.05
CA ARG A 113 -23.87 30.90 23.14
C ARG A 113 -25.07 31.07 24.08
N LYS A 114 -25.98 30.09 24.15
CA LYS A 114 -27.09 30.14 25.12
C LYS A 114 -26.59 30.04 26.57
N LYS A 115 -25.63 29.16 26.86
CA LYS A 115 -25.03 29.04 28.19
C LYS A 115 -24.23 30.27 28.65
N GLU A 116 -23.72 31.09 27.74
CA GLU A 116 -23.02 32.34 28.08
C GLU A 116 -23.97 33.49 28.44
N ILE A 117 -25.25 33.37 28.07
CA ILE A 117 -26.26 34.41 28.26
C ILE A 117 -27.11 34.15 29.54
N ASP A 118 -27.06 32.92 30.08
CA ASP A 118 -27.68 32.51 31.35
C ASP A 118 -26.70 32.65 32.54
#